data_AF-A0AAV2PR03-F1
#
_entry.id   AF-A0AAV2PR03-F1
#
_cell.length_a   1.000
_cell.length_b   1.000
_cell.length_c   1.000
_cell.angle_alpha   90.00
_cell.angle_beta   90.00
_cell.angle_gamma   90.00
#
_symmetry.space_group_name_H-M   'P 1'
#
loop_
_entity.id
_entity.type
_entity.pdbx_description
1 polymer ?
#
loop_
_entity_poly.entity_id
_entity_poly.type
_entity_poly.pdbx_seq_one_letter_code
_entity_poly.pdbx_strand_id
1 'polypeptide(L)'
;MVLDILNSKKIKKKNLKSHILRKSTNLRKVNIEKKKYFLAKANIQHAVSFWPNMFFLCCSTRQMNLMLTILKIQGPENERNLLRSVTGGKGGLIPEKMPCHNGYIDLTFPRTIADRCIAASEMHEALDTKYDTTLVLPPISPVMYEKMVLLGSGLSPGKYKSLEKLSKLLRVRLATEFSQDVTHVVAETQAGNSCVCQRTTKYMTGLVSGKWILSHKWLEECLSVGGPVNPVPYEIQGTTHNANSNGPASARDNTAKMNPGLFNGCHMYLYGTFRQPYPSKKEMETVIRAGGGVVLAREPNAEDIPQMEQTVPFYAAAGSPLSECSHYIIYQEGSLEPQLKYTMKHIKSLPLVWIMSCIDHYKLIDPFN
;
A
#
# COMPACT_ATOMS: atom_id res chain seq x y z
N MET A 1 -59.47 -50.52 8.74
CA MET A 1 -59.76 -49.59 7.63
C MET A 1 -59.83 -48.12 8.05
N VAL A 2 -60.76 -47.68 8.94
CA VAL A 2 -60.80 -46.25 9.38
C VAL A 2 -59.62 -45.87 10.30
N LEU A 3 -59.17 -46.77 11.17
CA LEU A 3 -58.00 -46.56 12.04
C LEU A 3 -56.67 -46.45 11.27
N ASP A 4 -56.52 -47.18 10.15
CA ASP A 4 -55.32 -47.15 9.32
C ASP A 4 -55.17 -45.84 8.54
N ILE A 5 -56.30 -45.27 8.09
CA ILE A 5 -56.34 -43.97 7.41
C ILE A 5 -56.02 -42.84 8.41
N LEU A 6 -56.49 -42.92 9.65
CA LEU A 6 -56.20 -41.94 10.69
C LEU A 6 -54.72 -41.99 11.11
N ASN A 7 -54.13 -43.18 11.25
CA ASN A 7 -52.70 -43.32 11.55
C ASN A 7 -51.82 -42.85 10.39
N SER A 8 -52.17 -43.15 9.14
CA SER A 8 -51.48 -42.65 7.95
C SER A 8 -51.48 -41.12 7.86
N LYS A 9 -52.64 -40.48 8.13
CA LYS A 9 -52.75 -39.00 8.16
C LYS A 9 -51.95 -38.38 9.31
N LYS A 10 -51.91 -39.01 10.49
CA LYS A 10 -51.17 -38.53 11.67
C LYS A 10 -49.64 -38.61 11.46
N ILE A 11 -49.16 -39.70 10.85
CA ILE A 11 -47.75 -39.89 10.48
C ILE A 11 -47.32 -38.87 9.41
N LYS A 12 -48.14 -38.67 8.36
CA LYS A 12 -47.88 -37.65 7.33
C LYS A 12 -47.80 -36.23 7.91
N LYS A 13 -48.68 -35.87 8.85
CA LYS A 13 -48.70 -34.54 9.49
C LYS A 13 -47.49 -34.33 10.42
N LYS A 14 -47.02 -35.37 11.12
CA LYS A 14 -45.82 -35.33 11.98
C LYS A 14 -44.54 -35.17 11.14
N ASN A 15 -44.44 -35.90 10.02
CA ASN A 15 -43.33 -35.79 9.07
C ASN A 15 -43.29 -34.42 8.37
N LEU A 16 -44.44 -33.83 8.04
CA LEU A 16 -44.51 -32.49 7.45
C LEU A 16 -44.08 -31.41 8.44
N LYS A 17 -44.51 -31.49 9.72
CA LYS A 17 -44.04 -30.57 10.78
C LYS A 17 -42.54 -30.67 11.02
N SER A 18 -41.97 -31.88 11.09
CA SER A 18 -40.51 -32.03 11.22
C SER A 18 -39.74 -31.53 10.00
N HIS A 19 -40.32 -31.63 8.80
CA HIS A 19 -39.69 -31.17 7.57
C HIS A 19 -39.74 -29.63 7.44
N ILE A 20 -40.84 -28.99 7.86
CA ILE A 20 -40.95 -27.52 7.95
C ILE A 20 -40.02 -26.97 9.02
N LEU A 21 -39.92 -27.61 10.20
CA LEU A 21 -39.01 -27.18 11.26
C LEU A 21 -37.55 -27.29 10.81
N ARG A 22 -37.16 -28.40 10.15
CA ARG A 22 -35.83 -28.59 9.55
C ARG A 22 -35.53 -27.57 8.45
N LYS A 23 -36.50 -27.25 7.58
CA LYS A 23 -36.35 -26.20 6.55
C LYS A 23 -36.22 -24.81 7.17
N SER A 24 -36.96 -24.50 8.24
CA SER A 24 -36.87 -23.22 8.96
C SER A 24 -35.53 -23.05 9.67
N THR A 25 -35.00 -24.09 10.32
CA THR A 25 -33.65 -24.08 10.91
C THR A 25 -32.56 -24.02 9.86
N ASN A 26 -32.72 -24.68 8.71
CA ASN A 26 -31.79 -24.56 7.59
C ASN A 26 -31.86 -23.18 6.93
N LEU A 27 -33.04 -22.56 6.81
CA LEU A 27 -33.18 -21.19 6.31
C LEU A 27 -32.56 -20.18 7.28
N ARG A 28 -32.70 -20.35 8.60
CA ARG A 28 -32.00 -19.53 9.61
C ARG A 28 -30.49 -19.73 9.57
N LYS A 29 -30.00 -20.97 9.43
CA LYS A 29 -28.56 -21.26 9.26
C LYS A 29 -28.02 -20.70 7.94
N VAL A 30 -28.75 -20.82 6.84
CA VAL A 30 -28.39 -20.23 5.53
C VAL A 30 -28.44 -18.70 5.59
N ASN A 31 -29.35 -18.09 6.35
CA ASN A 31 -29.36 -16.64 6.52
C ASN A 31 -28.21 -16.14 7.41
N ILE A 32 -27.79 -16.92 8.41
CA ILE A 32 -26.61 -16.61 9.24
C ILE A 32 -25.32 -16.83 8.44
N GLU A 33 -25.21 -17.91 7.66
CA GLU A 33 -24.10 -18.19 6.74
C GLU A 33 -24.04 -17.16 5.61
N LYS A 34 -25.18 -16.75 5.03
CA LYS A 34 -25.24 -15.64 4.05
C LYS A 34 -24.91 -14.30 4.69
N LYS A 35 -25.30 -14.03 5.95
CA LYS A 35 -24.84 -12.83 6.68
C LYS A 35 -23.33 -12.87 6.94
N LYS A 36 -22.77 -14.03 7.30
CA LYS A 36 -21.32 -14.22 7.43
C LYS A 36 -20.59 -14.08 6.09
N TYR A 37 -21.18 -14.56 5.00
CA TYR A 37 -20.65 -14.43 3.65
C TYR A 37 -20.75 -12.99 3.12
N PHE A 38 -21.82 -12.25 3.45
CA PHE A 38 -21.94 -10.82 3.15
C PHE A 38 -21.03 -9.96 4.03
N LEU A 39 -20.85 -10.31 5.31
CA LEU A 39 -19.86 -9.67 6.18
C LEU A 39 -18.43 -9.96 5.72
N ALA A 40 -18.16 -11.18 5.21
CA ALA A 40 -16.90 -11.52 4.56
C ALA A 40 -16.71 -10.77 3.24
N LYS A 41 -17.76 -10.60 2.42
CA LYS A 41 -17.71 -9.88 1.14
C LYS A 41 -17.53 -8.37 1.33
N ALA A 42 -18.17 -7.78 2.34
CA ALA A 42 -17.93 -6.39 2.77
C ALA A 42 -16.52 -6.19 3.35
N ASN A 43 -15.98 -7.20 4.06
CA ASN A 43 -14.60 -7.17 4.55
C ASN A 43 -13.55 -7.42 3.46
N ILE A 44 -13.88 -8.11 2.36
CA ILE A 44 -12.93 -8.37 1.27
C ILE A 44 -12.71 -7.11 0.42
N GLN A 45 -13.73 -6.28 0.19
CA GLN A 45 -13.55 -4.99 -0.51
C GLN A 45 -12.78 -3.96 0.33
N HIS A 46 -12.85 -4.04 1.67
CA HIS A 46 -11.96 -3.27 2.56
C HIS A 46 -10.57 -3.89 2.75
N ALA A 47 -10.38 -5.19 2.49
CA ALA A 47 -9.09 -5.86 2.65
C ALA A 47 -8.08 -5.49 1.57
N VAL A 48 -8.53 -5.08 0.37
CA VAL A 48 -7.64 -4.71 -0.74
C VAL A 48 -6.85 -3.42 -0.46
N SER A 49 -7.29 -2.58 0.49
CA SER A 49 -6.62 -1.33 0.87
C SER A 49 -5.84 -1.40 2.20
N PHE A 50 -5.75 -2.57 2.85
CA PHE A 50 -5.19 -2.70 4.21
C PHE A 50 -4.20 -3.87 4.42
N TRP A 51 -3.54 -4.34 3.36
CA TRP A 51 -2.54 -5.41 3.43
C TRP A 51 -1.16 -4.90 3.88
N PRO A 52 -0.90 -4.80 5.19
CA PRO A 52 0.38 -5.36 5.66
C PRO A 52 0.31 -6.30 6.87
N ASN A 53 -0.83 -6.47 7.56
CA ASN A 53 -0.84 -7.18 8.86
C ASN A 53 -1.51 -8.57 8.89
N MET A 54 -1.89 -9.15 7.75
CA MET A 54 -2.60 -10.45 7.71
C MET A 54 -1.69 -11.68 7.53
N PHE A 55 -0.40 -11.57 7.84
CA PHE A 55 0.55 -12.69 7.71
C PHE A 55 0.40 -13.80 8.76
N PHE A 56 -0.51 -13.68 9.73
CA PHE A 56 -0.61 -14.64 10.85
C PHE A 56 -1.76 -15.65 10.81
N LEU A 57 -2.54 -15.74 9.72
CA LEU A 57 -3.71 -16.64 9.68
C LEU A 57 -3.80 -17.56 8.44
N CYS A 58 -2.67 -17.91 7.82
CA CYS A 58 -2.67 -18.89 6.73
C CYS A 58 -1.96 -20.19 7.12
N CYS A 59 -2.72 -21.13 7.69
CA CYS A 59 -2.33 -22.53 7.82
C CYS A 59 -2.42 -23.23 6.44
N SER A 60 -1.38 -23.08 5.63
CA SER A 60 -0.78 -24.12 4.78
C SER A 60 0.07 -23.48 3.67
N THR A 61 1.26 -24.04 3.44
CA THR A 61 2.28 -23.60 2.48
C THR A 61 1.78 -23.54 1.02
N ARG A 62 0.63 -24.14 0.71
CA ARG A 62 0.05 -24.19 -0.65
C ARG A 62 -0.74 -22.94 -1.05
N GLN A 63 -1.42 -22.27 -0.11
CA GLN A 63 -2.17 -21.03 -0.44
C GLN A 63 -1.23 -19.85 -0.68
N MET A 64 -0.09 -19.83 0.01
CA MET A 64 0.95 -18.82 -0.17
C MET A 64 1.58 -18.90 -1.58
N ASN A 65 1.87 -20.11 -2.06
CA ASN A 65 2.43 -20.31 -3.40
C ASN A 65 1.44 -19.94 -4.51
N LEU A 66 0.14 -20.21 -4.33
CA LEU A 66 -0.89 -19.82 -5.31
C LEU A 66 -1.02 -18.29 -5.41
N MET A 67 -0.98 -17.60 -4.28
CA MET A 67 -1.06 -16.14 -4.23
C MET A 67 0.20 -15.47 -4.83
N LEU A 68 1.40 -15.99 -4.52
CA LEU A 68 2.68 -15.54 -5.11
C LEU A 68 2.76 -15.84 -6.61
N THR A 69 2.12 -16.91 -7.08
CA THR A 69 2.06 -17.25 -8.52
C THR A 69 1.14 -16.27 -9.25
N ILE A 70 -0.04 -15.96 -8.69
CA ILE A 70 -0.97 -14.99 -9.26
C ILE A 70 -0.35 -13.58 -9.33
N LEU A 71 0.38 -13.16 -8.29
CA LEU A 71 1.07 -11.86 -8.26
C LEU A 71 2.21 -11.74 -9.29
N LYS A 72 2.83 -12.86 -9.71
CA LYS A 72 3.89 -12.88 -10.73
C LYS A 72 3.38 -12.89 -12.18
N ILE A 73 2.07 -13.06 -12.41
CA ILE A 73 1.48 -13.25 -13.75
C ILE A 73 0.87 -11.96 -14.31
N GLN A 74 1.27 -10.78 -13.82
CA GLN A 74 0.82 -9.53 -14.46
C GLN A 74 1.57 -9.26 -15.77
N GLY A 75 0.99 -9.75 -16.87
CA GLY A 75 1.39 -9.47 -18.24
C GLY A 75 0.70 -10.43 -19.23
N PRO A 76 0.15 -9.95 -20.37
CA PRO A 76 -0.66 -10.78 -21.28
C PRO A 76 0.12 -11.94 -21.94
N GLU A 77 1.45 -11.92 -21.94
CA GLU A 77 2.27 -13.03 -22.45
C GLU A 77 2.46 -14.19 -21.44
N ASN A 78 2.35 -13.92 -20.14
CA ASN A 78 2.58 -14.93 -19.10
C ASN A 78 1.39 -15.87 -18.88
N GLU A 79 0.17 -15.46 -19.25
CA GLU A 79 -1.04 -16.30 -19.18
C GLU A 79 -0.99 -17.49 -20.15
N ARG A 80 -0.38 -17.32 -21.34
CA ARG A 80 -0.26 -18.40 -22.34
C ARG A 80 0.65 -19.54 -21.90
N ASN A 81 1.67 -19.24 -21.09
CA ASN A 81 2.62 -20.23 -20.59
C ASN A 81 2.03 -21.08 -19.44
N LEU A 82 1.08 -20.53 -18.66
CA LEU A 82 0.38 -21.26 -17.61
C LEU A 82 -0.61 -22.30 -18.18
N LEU A 83 -1.32 -21.94 -19.26
CA LEU A 83 -2.25 -22.84 -19.95
C LEU A 83 -1.56 -24.04 -20.62
N ARG A 84 -0.28 -23.91 -20.98
CA ARG A 84 0.53 -25.01 -21.55
C ARG A 84 1.12 -25.96 -20.49
N SER A 85 1.37 -25.50 -19.26
CA SER A 85 1.93 -26.36 -18.21
C SER A 85 0.88 -27.22 -17.50
N VAL A 86 -0.36 -26.72 -17.40
CA VAL A 86 -1.47 -27.41 -16.72
C VAL A 86 -2.04 -28.59 -17.54
N THR A 87 -1.83 -28.61 -18.86
CA THR A 87 -2.31 -29.68 -19.76
C THR A 87 -1.34 -30.86 -19.89
N GLY A 88 -0.13 -30.78 -19.31
CA GLY A 88 0.96 -31.74 -19.56
C GLY A 88 1.32 -32.72 -18.44
N GLY A 89 0.62 -32.76 -17.30
CA GLY A 89 1.04 -33.56 -16.12
C GLY A 89 0.23 -34.83 -15.87
N LYS A 90 0.79 -36.00 -16.22
CA LYS A 90 0.25 -37.32 -15.86
C LYS A 90 0.25 -37.57 -14.35
N GLY A 91 -0.91 -38.00 -13.82
CA GLY A 91 -1.12 -39.04 -12.79
C GLY A 91 -0.34 -38.99 -11.47
N GLY A 92 -1.05 -38.67 -10.38
CA GLY A 92 -0.64 -39.00 -9.00
C GLY A 92 -1.79 -38.81 -8.01
N LEU A 93 -2.32 -39.92 -7.47
CA LEU A 93 -3.44 -39.96 -6.52
C LEU A 93 -3.01 -39.44 -5.14
N ILE A 94 -3.68 -38.39 -4.65
CA ILE A 94 -3.59 -37.91 -3.26
C ILE A 94 -4.69 -38.65 -2.45
N PRO A 95 -4.43 -39.18 -1.24
CA PRO A 95 -5.44 -39.93 -0.49
C PRO A 95 -6.65 -39.07 -0.10
N GLU A 96 -7.86 -39.58 -0.29
CA GLU A 96 -9.13 -38.83 -0.18
C GLU A 96 -9.59 -38.49 1.25
N LYS A 97 -8.96 -38.99 2.33
CA LYS A 97 -9.40 -38.70 3.72
C LYS A 97 -8.24 -38.74 4.72
N MET A 98 -8.19 -37.75 5.62
CA MET A 98 -7.27 -37.71 6.76
C MET A 98 -8.07 -37.59 8.08
N PRO A 99 -7.83 -38.43 9.10
CA PRO A 99 -8.61 -38.42 10.33
C PRO A 99 -8.14 -37.31 11.29
N CYS A 100 -9.10 -36.65 11.96
CA CYS A 100 -8.84 -35.74 13.08
C CYS A 100 -9.84 -36.01 14.22
N HIS A 101 -9.53 -35.48 15.41
CA HIS A 101 -10.04 -35.94 16.71
C HIS A 101 -11.55 -35.75 16.98
N ASN A 102 -12.37 -35.35 16.01
CA ASN A 102 -13.84 -35.33 16.12
C ASN A 102 -14.59 -35.48 14.77
N GLY A 103 -13.98 -36.13 13.77
CA GLY A 103 -14.61 -36.41 12.47
C GLY A 103 -13.67 -36.22 11.27
N TYR A 104 -14.14 -36.59 10.07
CA TYR A 104 -13.39 -36.40 8.82
C TYR A 104 -13.62 -34.98 8.26
N ILE A 105 -12.56 -34.31 7.79
CA ILE A 105 -12.67 -33.09 6.98
C ILE A 105 -12.90 -33.51 5.53
N ASP A 106 -14.01 -33.07 4.94
CA ASP A 106 -14.27 -33.24 3.52
C ASP A 106 -13.44 -32.20 2.73
N LEU A 107 -12.52 -32.68 1.89
CA LEU A 107 -11.62 -31.87 1.08
C LEU A 107 -12.07 -31.82 -0.39
N THR A 108 -13.35 -31.98 -0.70
CA THR A 108 -13.85 -31.79 -2.07
C THR A 108 -13.68 -30.34 -2.53
N PHE A 109 -12.53 -30.05 -3.13
CA PHE A 109 -12.32 -28.88 -3.96
C PHE A 109 -13.20 -28.97 -5.23
N PRO A 110 -13.72 -27.85 -5.77
CA PRO A 110 -14.54 -27.87 -6.98
C PRO A 110 -13.78 -28.55 -8.12
N ARG A 111 -14.36 -29.64 -8.64
CA ARG A 111 -13.68 -30.62 -9.52
C ARG A 111 -13.70 -30.25 -11.01
N THR A 112 -14.09 -29.03 -11.42
CA THR A 112 -14.11 -28.68 -12.85
C THR A 112 -13.55 -27.29 -13.18
N ILE A 113 -13.01 -27.16 -14.40
CA ILE A 113 -12.52 -25.89 -14.97
C ILE A 113 -13.65 -24.87 -15.11
N ALA A 114 -14.89 -25.33 -15.36
CA ALA A 114 -16.07 -24.48 -15.48
C ALA A 114 -16.36 -23.67 -14.21
N ASP A 115 -16.23 -24.29 -13.03
CA ASP A 115 -16.47 -23.61 -11.74
C ASP A 115 -15.45 -22.50 -11.45
N ARG A 116 -14.22 -22.61 -11.99
CA ARG A 116 -13.18 -21.57 -11.86
C ARG A 116 -13.42 -20.39 -12.80
N CYS A 117 -13.95 -20.65 -14.00
CA CYS A 117 -14.27 -19.59 -14.96
C CYS A 117 -15.49 -18.77 -14.51
N ILE A 118 -16.49 -19.40 -13.89
CA ILE A 118 -17.66 -18.71 -13.33
C ILE A 118 -17.23 -17.76 -12.21
N ALA A 119 -16.38 -18.23 -11.28
CA ALA A 119 -15.87 -17.38 -10.20
C ALA A 119 -15.05 -16.18 -10.70
N ALA A 120 -14.33 -16.32 -11.82
CA ALA A 120 -13.59 -15.23 -12.44
C ALA A 120 -14.51 -14.18 -13.09
N SER A 121 -15.58 -14.62 -13.76
CA SER A 121 -16.61 -13.72 -14.32
C SER A 121 -17.39 -13.00 -13.23
N GLU A 122 -17.79 -13.69 -12.17
CA GLU A 122 -18.47 -13.09 -11.01
C GLU A 122 -17.59 -12.04 -10.30
N MET A 123 -16.27 -12.24 -10.28
CA MET A 123 -15.33 -11.24 -9.75
C MET A 123 -15.19 -10.02 -10.67
N HIS A 124 -15.17 -10.19 -12.00
CA HIS A 124 -15.17 -9.06 -12.94
C HIS A 124 -16.46 -8.24 -12.82
N GLU A 125 -17.61 -8.90 -12.77
CA GLU A 125 -18.93 -8.25 -12.66
C GLU A 125 -19.10 -7.51 -11.32
N ALA A 126 -18.46 -8.01 -10.25
CA ALA A 126 -18.38 -7.33 -8.95
C ALA A 126 -17.46 -6.10 -8.92
N LEU A 127 -16.49 -6.00 -9.84
CA LEU A 127 -15.64 -4.82 -9.99
C LEU A 127 -16.33 -3.73 -10.83
N ASP A 128 -17.21 -4.14 -11.74
CA ASP A 128 -17.99 -3.24 -12.62
C ASP A 128 -19.29 -2.72 -11.99
N THR A 129 -19.60 -3.12 -10.76
CA THR A 129 -20.82 -2.66 -10.08
C THR A 129 -20.67 -1.20 -9.66
N LYS A 130 -21.58 -0.33 -10.10
CA LYS A 130 -21.57 1.10 -9.73
C LYS A 130 -21.67 1.27 -8.22
N TYR A 131 -20.81 2.11 -7.66
CA TYR A 131 -20.81 2.47 -6.25
C TYR A 131 -22.16 3.07 -5.84
N ASP A 132 -22.77 2.50 -4.79
CA ASP A 132 -24.00 3.02 -4.20
C ASP A 132 -23.67 4.24 -3.32
N THR A 133 -23.99 5.43 -3.82
CA THR A 133 -23.77 6.71 -3.16
C THR A 133 -24.64 6.91 -1.91
N THR A 134 -25.60 6.02 -1.63
CA THR A 134 -26.46 6.08 -0.45
C THR A 134 -25.93 5.30 0.76
N LEU A 135 -24.83 4.54 0.59
CA LEU A 135 -24.17 3.84 1.69
C LEU A 135 -23.40 4.84 2.56
N VAL A 136 -24.04 5.25 3.67
CA VAL A 136 -23.34 5.92 4.77
C VAL A 136 -22.37 4.92 5.38
N LEU A 137 -21.07 5.17 5.20
CA LEU A 137 -20.02 4.37 5.83
C LEU A 137 -20.25 4.36 7.36
N PRO A 138 -20.21 3.20 8.03
CA PRO A 138 -20.22 3.19 9.48
C PRO A 138 -19.03 4.01 9.99
N PRO A 139 -19.14 4.72 11.13
CA PRO A 139 -18.01 5.37 11.75
C PRO A 139 -16.87 4.37 11.89
N ILE A 140 -15.69 4.78 11.40
CA ILE A 140 -14.47 3.98 11.41
C ILE A 140 -14.27 3.38 12.80
N SER A 141 -14.16 2.05 12.89
CA SER A 141 -14.12 1.36 14.18
C SER A 141 -12.92 1.83 15.04
N PRO A 142 -13.05 1.89 16.38
CA PRO A 142 -12.00 2.35 17.29
C PRO A 142 -10.63 1.65 17.14
N VAL A 143 -10.62 0.42 16.61
CA VAL A 143 -9.41 -0.40 16.41
C VAL A 143 -8.47 0.19 15.34
N MET A 144 -8.96 1.05 14.45
CA MET A 144 -8.15 1.64 13.36
C MET A 144 -7.19 2.74 13.85
N TYR A 145 -7.40 3.31 15.04
CA TYR A 145 -6.62 4.46 15.53
C TYR A 145 -5.42 4.09 16.39
N GLU A 146 -5.35 2.85 16.90
CA GLU A 146 -4.30 2.43 17.85
C GLU A 146 -2.89 2.47 17.25
N LYS A 147 -2.76 2.47 15.91
CA LYS A 147 -1.47 2.57 15.21
C LYS A 147 -1.17 3.94 14.63
N MET A 148 -2.03 4.94 14.84
CA MET A 148 -1.80 6.28 14.32
C MET A 148 -0.66 6.97 15.06
N VAL A 149 0.25 7.55 14.29
CA VAL A 149 1.37 8.37 14.76
C VAL A 149 1.43 9.63 13.92
N LEU A 150 1.29 10.77 14.58
CA LEU A 150 1.26 12.10 13.98
C LEU A 150 2.65 12.75 14.02
N LEU A 151 2.99 13.51 12.97
CA LEU A 151 4.18 14.35 12.90
C LEU A 151 3.80 15.72 12.34
N GLY A 152 4.24 16.81 12.99
CA GLY A 152 4.07 18.16 12.46
C GLY A 152 5.20 18.56 11.51
N SER A 153 4.88 19.25 10.42
CA SER A 153 5.86 19.76 9.44
C SER A 153 5.62 21.23 9.14
N GLY A 154 6.57 22.10 9.50
CA GLY A 154 6.49 23.53 9.21
C GLY A 154 5.28 24.24 9.83
N LEU A 155 4.71 23.68 10.90
CA LEU A 155 3.56 24.27 11.60
C LEU A 155 4.00 25.46 12.45
N SER A 156 3.26 26.55 12.36
CA SER A 156 3.31 27.67 13.30
C SER A 156 3.01 27.20 14.73
N PRO A 157 3.52 27.88 15.77
CA PRO A 157 3.36 27.44 17.16
C PRO A 157 1.90 27.23 17.58
N GLY A 158 0.98 28.07 17.07
CA GLY A 158 -0.46 27.91 17.32
C GLY A 158 -1.03 26.62 16.73
N LYS A 159 -0.68 26.30 15.48
CA LYS A 159 -1.12 25.07 14.81
C LYS A 159 -0.47 23.82 15.39
N TYR A 160 0.79 23.91 15.84
CA TYR A 160 1.43 22.82 16.56
C TYR A 160 0.71 22.51 17.88
N LYS A 161 0.30 23.52 18.66
CA LYS A 161 -0.52 23.32 19.86
C LYS A 161 -1.86 22.65 19.54
N SER A 162 -2.49 22.99 18.41
CA SER A 162 -3.68 22.28 17.95
C SER A 162 -3.39 20.80 17.65
N LEU A 163 -2.24 20.50 17.03
CA LEU A 163 -1.81 19.12 16.79
C LEU A 163 -1.60 18.33 18.09
N GLU A 164 -1.01 18.96 19.12
CA GLU A 164 -0.89 18.38 20.47
C GLU A 164 -2.24 18.14 21.13
N LYS A 165 -3.20 19.05 20.93
CA LYS A 165 -4.57 18.89 21.43
C LYS A 165 -5.23 17.68 20.76
N LEU A 166 -5.08 17.55 19.44
CA LEU A 166 -5.64 16.42 18.69
C LEU A 166 -5.00 15.09 19.12
N SER A 167 -3.67 15.04 19.30
CA SER A 167 -3.00 13.80 19.72
C SER A 167 -3.50 13.31 21.07
N LYS A 168 -3.72 14.22 22.04
CA LYS A 168 -4.31 13.91 23.35
C LYS A 168 -5.76 13.46 23.24
N LEU A 169 -6.56 14.14 22.41
CA LEU A 169 -7.97 13.80 22.18
C LEU A 169 -8.13 12.38 21.63
N LEU A 170 -7.34 12.05 20.62
CA LEU A 170 -7.37 10.75 19.96
C LEU A 170 -6.58 9.66 20.71
N ARG A 171 -5.79 10.04 21.74
CA ARG A 171 -4.85 9.17 22.46
C ARG A 171 -3.84 8.49 21.53
N VAL A 172 -3.37 9.22 20.52
CA VAL A 172 -2.40 8.76 19.52
C VAL A 172 -1.01 9.34 19.80
N ARG A 173 0.04 8.69 19.31
CA ARG A 173 1.41 9.18 19.52
C ARG A 173 1.69 10.40 18.66
N LEU A 174 2.27 11.44 19.26
CA LEU A 174 2.84 12.59 18.57
C LEU A 174 4.36 12.43 18.52
N ALA A 175 4.92 12.31 17.31
CA ALA A 175 6.35 12.27 17.09
C ALA A 175 6.91 13.69 16.94
N THR A 176 8.10 13.92 17.49
CA THR A 176 8.87 15.15 17.30
C THR A 176 9.70 15.07 16.03
N GLU A 177 10.34 13.93 15.78
CA GLU A 177 11.16 13.64 14.60
C GLU A 177 10.57 12.48 13.78
N PHE A 178 10.99 12.40 12.52
CA PHE A 178 10.52 11.34 11.63
C PHE A 178 11.04 9.96 12.08
N SER A 179 10.17 8.96 12.02
CA SER A 179 10.48 7.55 12.23
C SER A 179 9.57 6.70 11.34
N GLN A 180 9.90 5.43 11.13
CA GLN A 180 9.10 4.55 10.26
C GLN A 180 7.67 4.33 10.73
N ASP A 181 7.44 4.47 12.04
CA ASP A 181 6.11 4.37 12.63
C ASP A 181 5.22 5.57 12.32
N VAL A 182 5.78 6.70 11.88
CA VAL A 182 4.98 7.86 11.48
C VAL A 182 4.02 7.44 10.37
N THR A 183 2.75 7.78 10.55
CA THR A 183 1.67 7.43 9.60
C THR A 183 1.10 8.66 8.91
N HIS A 184 1.06 9.79 9.62
CA HIS A 184 0.49 11.05 9.15
C HIS A 184 1.44 12.21 9.43
N VAL A 185 1.80 12.95 8.39
CA VAL A 185 2.55 14.20 8.46
C VAL A 185 1.57 15.34 8.19
N VAL A 186 1.37 16.22 9.17
CA VAL A 186 0.48 17.38 9.05
C VAL A 186 1.33 18.61 8.76
N ALA A 187 1.07 19.24 7.62
CA ALA A 187 1.80 20.38 7.10
C ALA A 187 0.95 21.66 7.10
N GLU A 188 1.60 22.80 7.36
CA GLU A 188 0.97 24.09 7.17
C GLU A 188 0.91 24.43 5.68
N THR A 189 -0.25 24.90 5.23
CA THR A 189 -0.48 25.21 3.82
C THR A 189 -0.40 26.71 3.57
N GLN A 190 -0.12 27.07 2.32
CA GLN A 190 -0.06 28.47 1.91
C GLN A 190 -1.43 29.14 2.04
N ALA A 191 -1.43 30.44 2.37
CA ALA A 191 -2.65 31.25 2.37
C ALA A 191 -3.30 31.22 0.97
N GLY A 192 -4.60 30.94 0.91
CA GLY A 192 -5.34 30.85 -0.35
C GLY A 192 -5.21 29.54 -1.13
N ASN A 193 -4.31 28.62 -0.73
CA ASN A 193 -4.19 27.31 -1.36
C ASN A 193 -3.95 26.20 -0.32
N SER A 194 -5.00 25.43 -0.01
CA SER A 194 -4.93 24.35 0.97
C SER A 194 -4.33 23.04 0.48
N CYS A 195 -3.95 22.97 -0.80
CA CYS A 195 -3.33 21.79 -1.38
C CYS A 195 -1.79 21.91 -1.47
N VAL A 196 -1.24 23.06 -1.08
CA VAL A 196 0.18 23.40 -1.26
C VAL A 196 0.81 23.77 0.07
N CYS A 197 1.98 23.19 0.37
CA CYS A 197 2.76 23.51 1.56
C CYS A 197 4.19 23.93 1.23
N GLN A 198 4.93 24.41 2.24
CA GLN A 198 6.37 24.60 2.10
C GLN A 198 7.09 23.25 2.05
N ARG A 199 8.19 23.20 1.29
CA ARG A 199 9.05 22.02 1.24
C ARG A 199 9.96 21.99 2.47
N THR A 200 9.82 20.97 3.31
CA THR A 200 10.65 20.75 4.50
C THR A 200 11.25 19.35 4.49
N THR A 201 12.30 19.09 5.28
CA THR A 201 12.86 17.75 5.46
C THR A 201 11.82 16.74 5.94
N LYS A 202 10.94 17.13 6.87
CA LYS A 202 9.86 16.26 7.40
C LYS A 202 8.82 15.93 6.32
N TYR A 203 8.45 16.91 5.49
CA TYR A 203 7.60 16.70 4.33
C TYR A 203 8.23 15.72 3.35
N MET A 204 9.48 15.97 2.92
CA MET A 204 10.16 15.14 1.92
C MET A 204 10.36 13.71 2.44
N THR A 205 10.77 13.54 3.69
CA THR A 205 10.96 12.22 4.31
C THR A 205 9.65 11.44 4.39
N GLY A 206 8.55 12.11 4.77
CA GLY A 206 7.21 11.53 4.78
C GLY A 206 6.74 11.13 3.39
N LEU A 207 6.96 12.01 2.40
CA LEU A 207 6.60 11.79 1.00
C LEU A 207 7.34 10.57 0.46
N VAL A 208 8.68 10.52 0.54
CA VAL A 208 9.44 9.40 -0.04
C VAL A 208 9.14 8.05 0.63
N SER A 209 8.65 8.10 1.88
CA SER A 209 8.20 6.93 2.65
C SER A 209 6.72 6.58 2.46
N GLY A 210 6.00 7.29 1.58
CA GLY A 210 4.59 7.07 1.26
C GLY A 210 3.64 7.23 2.44
N LYS A 211 3.94 8.12 3.38
CA LYS A 211 3.04 8.45 4.50
C LYS A 211 1.95 9.41 4.04
N TRP A 212 0.86 9.50 4.81
CA TRP A 212 -0.14 10.54 4.57
C TRP A 212 0.48 11.92 4.77
N ILE A 213 0.39 12.79 3.76
CA ILE A 213 0.82 14.19 3.86
C ILE A 213 -0.42 15.07 3.80
N LEU A 214 -0.81 15.63 4.94
CA LEU A 214 -2.10 16.29 5.11
C LEU A 214 -1.95 17.78 5.41
N SER A 215 -2.89 18.56 4.91
CA SER A 215 -3.06 19.96 5.31
C SER A 215 -3.45 20.09 6.78
N HIS A 216 -3.00 21.15 7.45
CA HIS A 216 -3.51 21.54 8.77
C HIS A 216 -5.04 21.70 8.84
N LYS A 217 -5.74 21.86 7.71
CA LYS A 217 -7.21 21.81 7.67
C LYS A 217 -7.78 20.45 8.11
N TRP A 218 -7.07 19.35 7.86
CA TRP A 218 -7.46 18.03 8.38
C TRP A 218 -7.47 18.02 9.91
N LEU A 219 -6.44 18.64 10.50
CA LEU A 219 -6.32 18.80 11.95
C LEU A 219 -7.48 19.63 12.51
N GLU A 220 -7.82 20.75 11.86
CA GLU A 220 -8.95 21.60 12.25
C GLU A 220 -10.28 20.84 12.22
N GLU A 221 -10.53 20.08 11.15
CA GLU A 221 -11.74 19.27 11.03
C GLU A 221 -11.80 18.16 12.07
N CYS A 222 -10.68 17.45 12.31
CA CYS A 222 -10.65 16.40 13.32
C CYS A 222 -10.95 16.93 14.72
N LEU A 223 -10.46 18.14 15.05
CA LEU A 223 -10.77 18.81 16.31
C LEU A 223 -12.24 19.24 16.41
N SER A 224 -12.82 19.69 15.29
CA SER A 224 -14.23 20.09 15.21
C SER A 224 -15.17 18.91 15.43
N VAL A 225 -14.93 17.80 14.74
CA VAL A 225 -15.74 16.56 14.84
C VAL A 225 -15.45 15.78 16.12
N GLY A 226 -14.31 16.03 16.77
CA GLY A 226 -13.90 15.32 17.97
C GLY A 226 -13.29 13.94 17.70
N GLY A 227 -12.86 13.69 16.47
CA GLY A 227 -12.41 12.39 15.97
C GLY A 227 -11.70 12.52 14.63
N PRO A 228 -10.99 11.48 14.16
CA PRO A 228 -10.33 11.53 12.87
C PRO A 228 -11.35 11.47 11.74
N VAL A 229 -11.17 12.33 10.75
CA VAL A 229 -11.97 12.35 9.52
C VAL A 229 -11.20 11.73 8.35
N ASN A 230 -11.90 11.45 7.25
CA ASN A 230 -11.29 10.95 6.02
C ASN A 230 -10.12 11.86 5.61
N PRO A 231 -8.88 11.34 5.47
CA PRO A 231 -7.71 12.15 5.13
C PRO A 231 -7.68 12.60 3.67
N VAL A 232 -8.31 11.85 2.75
CA VAL A 232 -8.21 12.06 1.29
C VAL A 232 -8.51 13.51 0.85
N PRO A 233 -9.58 14.19 1.31
CA PRO A 233 -9.88 15.56 0.88
C PRO A 233 -8.87 16.62 1.34
N TYR A 234 -7.97 16.25 2.24
CA TYR A 234 -6.98 17.13 2.86
C TYR A 234 -5.54 16.76 2.47
N GLU A 235 -5.36 15.80 1.57
CA GLU A 235 -4.04 15.39 1.09
C GLU A 235 -3.39 16.53 0.31
N ILE A 236 -2.12 16.80 0.63
CA ILE A 236 -1.31 17.81 -0.06
C ILE A 236 -1.00 17.32 -1.47
N GLN A 237 -1.20 18.19 -2.46
CA GLN A 237 -0.93 17.89 -3.87
C GLN A 237 0.50 18.23 -4.28
N GLY A 238 1.13 19.20 -3.61
CA GLY A 238 2.48 19.62 -3.95
C GLY A 238 3.07 20.66 -3.00
N THR A 239 4.16 21.28 -3.44
CA THR A 239 4.86 22.31 -2.67
C THR A 239 4.79 23.66 -3.35
N THR A 240 5.21 24.72 -2.65
CA THR A 240 5.33 26.07 -3.23
C THR A 240 6.24 26.12 -4.47
N HIS A 241 7.16 25.17 -4.62
CA HIS A 241 7.99 25.02 -5.82
C HIS A 241 7.26 24.30 -6.95
N ASN A 242 6.38 23.36 -6.62
CA ASN A 242 5.64 22.57 -7.59
C ASN A 242 4.26 22.17 -7.04
N ALA A 243 3.27 23.03 -7.28
CA ALA A 243 1.97 22.93 -6.64
C ALA A 243 1.16 21.70 -7.07
N ASN A 244 1.36 21.23 -8.31
CA ASN A 244 0.54 20.21 -8.95
C ASN A 244 1.34 18.92 -9.22
N SER A 245 2.40 18.66 -8.45
CA SER A 245 3.27 17.51 -8.68
C SER A 245 2.58 16.17 -8.41
N ASN A 246 1.55 16.17 -7.55
CA ASN A 246 0.86 14.98 -7.05
C ASN A 246 1.80 13.92 -6.45
N GLY A 247 2.98 14.35 -5.99
CA GLY A 247 4.01 13.48 -5.41
C GLY A 247 3.52 12.70 -4.19
N PRO A 248 2.87 13.33 -3.19
CA PRO A 248 2.35 12.63 -2.01
C PRO A 248 1.38 11.50 -2.34
N ALA A 249 0.38 11.76 -3.18
CA ALA A 249 -0.59 10.74 -3.61
C ALA A 249 0.09 9.60 -4.36
N SER A 250 1.01 9.92 -5.27
CA SER A 250 1.79 8.91 -6.03
C SER A 250 2.61 8.02 -5.10
N ALA A 251 3.25 8.61 -4.09
CA ALA A 251 4.05 7.87 -3.10
C ALA A 251 3.19 6.96 -2.22
N ARG A 252 2.02 7.43 -1.80
CA ARG A 252 1.05 6.65 -1.02
C ARG A 252 0.53 5.46 -1.83
N ASP A 253 0.14 5.68 -3.09
CA ASP A 253 -0.33 4.61 -3.98
C ASP A 253 0.76 3.60 -4.28
N ASN A 254 2.02 4.05 -4.40
CA ASN A 254 3.16 3.16 -4.55
C ASN A 254 3.34 2.23 -3.35
N THR A 255 3.23 2.79 -2.14
CA THR A 255 3.36 2.03 -0.89
C THR A 255 2.18 1.07 -0.72
N ALA A 256 0.97 1.47 -1.10
CA ALA A 256 -0.20 0.60 -1.10
C ALA A 256 -0.04 -0.62 -2.03
N LYS A 257 0.74 -0.47 -3.12
CA LYS A 257 1.10 -1.55 -4.05
C LYS A 257 2.29 -2.40 -3.57
N MET A 258 2.86 -2.10 -2.39
CA MET A 258 4.05 -2.78 -1.85
C MET A 258 5.28 -2.71 -2.76
N ASN A 259 5.38 -1.65 -3.57
CA ASN A 259 6.52 -1.42 -4.43
C ASN A 259 7.73 -0.90 -3.63
N PRO A 260 8.96 -1.02 -4.18
CA PRO A 260 10.15 -0.43 -3.57
C PRO A 260 10.07 1.09 -3.40
N GLY A 261 10.93 1.65 -2.55
CA GLY A 261 11.04 3.09 -2.38
C GLY A 261 11.63 3.79 -3.61
N LEU A 262 11.39 5.10 -3.74
CA LEU A 262 11.76 5.93 -4.91
C LEU A 262 13.23 5.78 -5.35
N PHE A 263 14.14 5.62 -4.39
CA PHE A 263 15.58 5.53 -4.62
C PHE A 263 16.12 4.10 -4.47
N ASN A 264 15.25 3.10 -4.50
CA ASN A 264 15.67 1.71 -4.45
C ASN A 264 16.56 1.37 -5.67
N GLY A 265 17.74 0.82 -5.39
CA GLY A 265 18.76 0.55 -6.40
C GLY A 265 19.68 1.74 -6.71
N CYS A 266 19.54 2.86 -6.01
CA CYS A 266 20.42 4.02 -6.16
C CYS A 266 21.45 4.12 -5.03
N HIS A 267 22.72 4.24 -5.39
CA HIS A 267 23.84 4.56 -4.49
C HIS A 267 24.23 6.02 -4.70
N MET A 268 24.13 6.84 -3.67
CA MET A 268 24.28 8.29 -3.76
C MET A 268 25.40 8.78 -2.85
N TYR A 269 26.36 9.50 -3.41
CA TYR A 269 27.37 10.25 -2.68
C TYR A 269 27.02 11.73 -2.70
N LEU A 270 26.96 12.37 -1.53
CA LEU A 270 26.70 13.81 -1.41
C LEU A 270 28.03 14.57 -1.38
N TYR A 271 28.40 15.20 -2.49
CA TYR A 271 29.65 15.92 -2.67
C TYR A 271 29.57 17.36 -2.13
N GLY A 272 30.60 17.78 -1.39
CA GLY A 272 30.76 19.16 -0.93
C GLY A 272 29.82 19.56 0.22
N THR A 273 29.49 20.87 0.27
CA THR A 273 28.69 21.47 1.34
C THR A 273 27.30 21.85 0.86
N PHE A 274 26.29 21.53 1.67
CA PHE A 274 24.88 21.81 1.38
C PHE A 274 24.42 22.99 2.23
N ARG A 275 23.96 24.06 1.59
CA ARG A 275 23.62 25.35 2.19
C ARG A 275 22.16 25.70 1.92
N GLN A 276 21.60 26.50 2.82
CA GLN A 276 20.26 27.08 2.68
C GLN A 276 20.11 27.80 1.33
N PRO A 277 18.93 27.72 0.68
CA PRO A 277 17.65 27.23 1.22
C PRO A 277 17.42 25.72 1.08
N TYR A 278 18.41 24.95 0.64
CA TYR A 278 18.29 23.50 0.55
C TYR A 278 18.53 22.80 1.89
N PRO A 279 18.06 21.55 2.07
CA PRO A 279 18.34 20.77 3.26
C PRO A 279 19.85 20.56 3.43
N SER A 280 20.30 20.46 4.69
CA SER A 280 21.68 20.10 4.99
C SER A 280 22.02 18.71 4.46
N LYS A 281 23.32 18.41 4.36
CA LYS A 281 23.81 17.09 3.89
C LYS A 281 23.15 15.96 4.69
N LYS A 282 23.16 16.02 6.02
CA LYS A 282 22.57 15.01 6.92
C LYS A 282 21.06 14.84 6.71
N GLU A 283 20.34 15.93 6.45
CA GLU A 283 18.91 15.87 6.16
C GLU A 283 18.65 15.18 4.81
N MET A 284 19.43 15.51 3.78
CA MET A 284 19.35 14.81 2.49
C MET A 284 19.69 13.33 2.63
N GLU A 285 20.68 12.95 3.43
CA GLU A 285 20.98 11.54 3.71
C GLU A 285 19.78 10.82 4.34
N THR A 286 19.07 11.50 5.25
CA THR A 286 17.86 10.97 5.89
C THR A 286 16.75 10.75 4.87
N VAL A 287 16.53 11.71 3.97
CA VAL A 287 15.52 11.59 2.89
C VAL A 287 15.88 10.46 1.93
N ILE A 288 17.14 10.37 1.49
CA ILE A 288 17.60 9.32 0.56
C ILE A 288 17.38 7.93 1.17
N ARG A 289 17.80 7.72 2.43
CA ARG A 289 17.62 6.44 3.13
C ARG A 289 16.15 6.10 3.32
N ALA A 290 15.32 7.08 3.65
CA ALA A 290 13.88 6.89 3.79
C ALA A 290 13.21 6.49 2.45
N GLY A 291 13.73 7.00 1.33
CA GLY A 291 13.33 6.59 -0.02
C GLY A 291 13.94 5.26 -0.50
N GLY A 292 14.68 4.54 0.35
CA GLY A 292 15.27 3.24 0.02
C GLY A 292 16.61 3.31 -0.74
N GLY A 293 17.23 4.49 -0.83
CA GLY A 293 18.55 4.67 -1.41
C GLY A 293 19.69 4.42 -0.42
N VAL A 294 20.86 4.11 -0.97
CA VAL A 294 22.10 3.91 -0.19
C VAL A 294 22.93 5.17 -0.25
N VAL A 295 23.27 5.74 0.91
CA VAL A 295 24.18 6.88 0.99
C VAL A 295 25.61 6.38 1.18
N LEU A 296 26.50 6.78 0.27
CA LEU A 296 27.91 6.45 0.28
C LEU A 296 28.72 7.39 1.18
N ALA A 297 29.64 6.83 1.95
CA ALA A 297 30.52 7.61 2.83
C ALA A 297 31.71 8.26 2.09
N ARG A 298 32.12 7.65 0.98
CA ARG A 298 33.22 8.10 0.12
C ARG A 298 32.73 8.24 -1.31
N GLU A 299 33.44 9.07 -2.07
CA GLU A 299 33.21 9.17 -3.51
C GLU A 299 33.48 7.81 -4.18
N PRO A 300 32.56 7.30 -5.01
CA PRO A 300 32.77 6.05 -5.72
C PRO A 300 33.84 6.19 -6.80
N ASN A 301 34.61 5.12 -7.04
CA ASN A 301 35.54 5.09 -8.17
C ASN A 301 34.75 4.81 -9.46
N ALA A 302 34.75 5.76 -10.40
CA ALA A 302 34.02 5.63 -11.65
C ALA A 302 34.49 4.45 -12.52
N GLU A 303 35.74 4.00 -12.40
CA GLU A 303 36.29 2.88 -13.19
C GLU A 303 36.09 1.51 -12.52
N ASP A 304 35.85 1.48 -11.21
CA ASP A 304 35.82 0.25 -10.41
C ASP A 304 34.64 0.27 -9.44
N ILE A 305 33.43 0.18 -9.99
CA ILE A 305 32.22 -0.05 -9.19
C ILE A 305 32.09 -1.53 -8.89
N PRO A 306 32.05 -1.95 -7.61
CA PRO A 306 31.91 -3.35 -7.23
C PRO A 306 30.67 -3.98 -7.88
N GLN A 307 30.81 -5.21 -8.40
CA GLN A 307 29.72 -5.90 -9.10
C GLN A 307 28.43 -6.00 -8.26
N MET A 308 28.57 -6.13 -6.93
CA MET A 308 27.44 -6.16 -6.00
C MET A 308 26.66 -4.84 -5.88
N GLU A 309 27.29 -3.72 -6.22
CA GLU A 309 26.70 -2.36 -6.16
C GLU A 309 26.14 -1.91 -7.53
N GLN A 310 26.35 -2.70 -8.59
CA GLN A 310 25.83 -2.44 -9.94
C GLN A 310 24.33 -2.79 -10.03
N THR A 311 23.52 -2.15 -9.20
CA THR A 311 22.07 -2.31 -9.15
C THR A 311 21.36 -1.52 -10.25
N VAL A 312 20.10 -1.87 -10.52
CA VAL A 312 19.24 -1.12 -11.44
C VAL A 312 18.20 -0.34 -10.62
N PRO A 313 18.08 0.98 -10.80
CA PRO A 313 17.02 1.74 -10.15
C PRO A 313 15.63 1.27 -10.58
N PHE A 314 14.76 0.94 -9.63
CA PHE A 314 13.43 0.37 -9.93
C PHE A 314 12.56 1.29 -10.80
N TYR A 315 12.72 2.61 -10.66
CA TYR A 315 11.93 3.62 -11.37
C TYR A 315 12.59 4.17 -12.64
N ALA A 316 13.76 3.67 -13.03
CA ALA A 316 14.35 4.05 -14.30
C ALA A 316 13.55 3.46 -15.46
N ALA A 317 13.18 4.28 -16.44
CA ALA A 317 12.50 3.80 -17.64
C ALA A 317 13.43 2.90 -18.48
N ALA A 318 12.88 1.91 -19.17
CA ALA A 318 13.67 1.11 -20.10
C ALA A 318 14.27 2.01 -21.19
N GLY A 319 15.59 1.94 -21.40
CA GLY A 319 16.31 2.78 -22.37
C GLY A 319 16.60 4.21 -21.91
N SER A 320 16.19 4.60 -20.69
CA SER A 320 16.60 5.88 -20.10
C SER A 320 18.12 5.91 -19.83
N PRO A 321 18.76 7.10 -19.82
CA PRO A 321 20.13 7.26 -19.34
C PRO A 321 20.39 6.71 -17.93
N LEU A 322 19.34 6.50 -17.13
CA LEU A 322 19.39 6.00 -15.77
C LEU A 322 19.18 4.48 -15.65
N SER A 323 18.81 3.80 -16.73
CA SER A 323 18.47 2.36 -16.70
C SER A 323 19.63 1.45 -16.29
N GLU A 324 20.87 1.87 -16.55
CA GLU A 324 22.10 1.18 -16.13
C GLU A 324 22.84 1.96 -15.02
N CYS A 325 22.27 3.05 -14.51
CA CYS A 325 22.94 3.98 -13.60
C CYS A 325 22.66 3.62 -12.14
N SER A 326 23.61 2.96 -11.49
CA SER A 326 23.53 2.64 -10.05
C SER A 326 24.01 3.78 -9.17
N HIS A 327 24.99 4.57 -9.63
CA HIS A 327 25.74 5.52 -8.80
C HIS A 327 25.48 6.98 -9.18
N TYR A 328 25.32 7.82 -8.15
CA TYR A 328 25.03 9.23 -8.31
C TYR A 328 25.92 10.07 -7.40
N ILE A 329 26.65 11.02 -7.97
CA ILE A 329 27.36 12.05 -7.21
C ILE A 329 26.48 13.30 -7.21
N ILE A 330 25.85 13.59 -6.07
CA ILE A 330 24.94 14.73 -5.91
C ILE A 330 25.71 15.91 -5.33
N TYR A 331 25.66 17.05 -6.01
CA TYR A 331 26.32 18.29 -5.57
C TYR A 331 25.34 19.46 -5.60
N GLN A 332 25.54 20.46 -4.74
CA GLN A 332 24.76 21.69 -4.79
C GLN A 332 25.39 22.70 -5.76
N GLU A 333 24.61 23.15 -6.73
CA GLU A 333 25.02 24.15 -7.72
C GLU A 333 25.37 25.49 -7.06
N GLY A 334 26.43 26.14 -7.54
CA GLY A 334 26.91 27.40 -7.00
C GLY A 334 27.57 27.29 -5.61
N SER A 335 27.82 26.07 -5.12
CA SER A 335 28.61 25.80 -3.90
C SER A 335 29.97 25.20 -4.28
N LEU A 336 30.44 24.20 -3.53
CA LEU A 336 31.60 23.41 -3.89
C LEU A 336 31.18 22.31 -4.88
N GLU A 337 31.33 22.59 -6.17
CA GLU A 337 31.03 21.64 -7.24
C GLU A 337 32.21 20.68 -7.50
N PRO A 338 31.95 19.44 -7.95
CA PRO A 338 32.98 18.53 -8.43
C PRO A 338 33.73 19.13 -9.61
N GLN A 339 35.06 19.02 -9.61
CA GLN A 339 35.88 19.42 -10.75
C GLN A 339 35.63 18.51 -11.96
N LEU A 340 35.44 17.21 -11.70
CA LEU A 340 35.09 16.22 -12.71
C LEU A 340 33.62 15.81 -12.53
N LYS A 341 32.83 15.97 -13.59
CA LYS A 341 31.42 15.56 -13.64
C LYS A 341 31.28 14.35 -14.55
N TYR A 342 30.74 13.26 -14.02
CA TYR A 342 30.59 12.02 -14.76
C TYR A 342 29.25 12.00 -15.50
N THR A 343 29.26 11.53 -16.74
CA THR A 343 28.07 11.22 -17.54
C THR A 343 28.22 9.81 -18.15
N MET A 344 28.68 8.86 -17.33
CA MET A 344 28.86 7.47 -17.75
C MET A 344 27.54 6.70 -17.61
N LYS A 345 27.48 5.48 -18.15
CA LYS A 345 26.28 4.64 -18.08
C LYS A 345 25.91 4.29 -16.63
N HIS A 346 26.89 3.89 -15.84
CA HIS A 346 26.71 3.40 -14.48
C HIS A 346 26.87 4.45 -13.38
N ILE A 347 27.45 5.61 -13.70
CA ILE A 347 27.68 6.70 -12.76
C ILE A 347 27.41 8.08 -13.38
N LYS A 348 26.70 8.94 -12.65
CA LYS A 348 26.45 10.32 -13.05
C LYS A 348 26.70 11.32 -11.93
N SER A 349 27.24 12.49 -12.27
CA SER A 349 27.29 13.65 -11.38
C SER A 349 26.09 14.54 -11.67
N LEU A 350 25.16 14.65 -10.72
CA LEU A 350 23.90 15.36 -10.90
C LEU A 350 23.73 16.47 -9.86
N PRO A 351 23.11 17.60 -10.24
CA PRO A 351 22.85 18.68 -9.32
C PRO A 351 21.82 18.32 -8.23
N LEU A 352 21.82 19.07 -7.13
CA LEU A 352 20.85 18.90 -6.05
C LEU A 352 19.43 19.19 -6.53
N VAL A 353 19.24 20.13 -7.46
CA VAL A 353 17.91 20.41 -8.04
C VAL A 353 17.29 19.17 -8.71
N TRP A 354 18.11 18.26 -9.25
CA TRP A 354 17.62 17.03 -9.89
C TRP A 354 16.97 16.10 -8.85
N ILE A 355 17.64 15.80 -7.74
CA ILE A 355 17.09 14.91 -6.72
C ILE A 355 15.85 15.54 -6.07
N MET A 356 15.86 16.86 -5.85
CA MET A 356 14.69 17.59 -5.33
C MET A 356 13.49 17.46 -6.27
N SER A 357 13.72 17.58 -7.58
CA SER A 357 12.68 17.39 -8.60
C SER A 357 12.15 15.95 -8.60
N CYS A 358 13.03 14.96 -8.40
CA CYS A 358 12.62 13.56 -8.30
C CYS A 358 11.69 13.31 -7.10
N ILE A 359 12.02 13.89 -5.94
CA ILE A 359 11.21 13.80 -4.72
C ILE A 359 9.85 14.46 -4.95
N ASP A 360 9.84 15.70 -5.47
CA ASP A 360 8.60 16.48 -5.62
C ASP A 360 7.56 15.74 -6.47
N HIS A 361 7.98 15.01 -7.51
CA HIS A 361 7.10 14.24 -8.39
C HIS A 361 6.96 12.76 -8.01
N TYR A 362 7.68 12.30 -6.99
CA TYR A 362 7.86 10.88 -6.69
C TYR A 362 8.20 10.05 -7.94
N LYS A 363 9.18 10.50 -8.71
CA LYS A 363 9.64 9.86 -9.95
C LYS A 363 11.15 10.00 -10.08
N LEU A 364 11.83 8.97 -10.60
CA LEU A 364 13.22 9.11 -11.02
C LEU A 364 13.25 9.79 -12.40
N ILE A 365 13.56 11.08 -12.42
CA ILE A 365 13.50 11.92 -13.62
C ILE A 365 14.79 11.76 -14.41
N ASP A 366 14.71 11.61 -15.73
CA ASP A 366 15.89 11.58 -16.58
C ASP A 366 16.62 12.93 -16.50
N PRO A 367 17.94 12.95 -16.27
CA PRO A 367 18.69 14.18 -16.25
C PRO A 367 18.68 14.81 -17.65
N PHE A 368 18.56 16.13 -17.71
CA PHE A 368 18.66 16.88 -18.97
C PHE A 368 20.05 16.63 -19.60
N ASN A 369 20.07 16.30 -20.89
CA ASN A 369 21.30 16.17 -21.68
C ASN A 369 22.02 17.51 -21.82
#